data_AF-A0A942DJV6-F1
#
_entry.id   AF-A0A942DJV6-F1
#
_cell.length_a   1.000
_cell.length_b   1.000
_cell.length_c   1.000
_cell.angle_alpha   90.00
_cell.angle_beta   90.00
_cell.angle_gamma   90.00
#
_symmetry.space_group_name_H-M   'P 1'
#
loop_
_entity.id
_entity.type
_entity.pdbx_description
1 polymer ?
#
loop_
_entity_poly.entity_id
_entity_poly.type
_entity_poly.pdbx_seq_one_letter_code
_entity_poly.pdbx_strand_id
1 'polypeptide(L)'
;MKTFVVLAIVWFLYSLTACSSGDAGTTNGELQMGSSATYELTPDCLDYDMDGPSCAAFKATNVQRIANGLPAFSYCKTCTAMAEEQSKDMNDRGYFDHNRPDGETFAQRAARFGLSKGAGENIAWGKLGDEVVVLWMNSPGHRANILNPNFKSMGVGTYNLYTSQVFYVGTDK
;
A
#
# COMPACT_ATOMS: atom_id res chain seq x y z
N MET A 1 -49.30 8.87 27.89
CA MET A 1 -48.56 9.95 27.20
C MET A 1 -47.10 9.89 27.63
N LYS A 2 -46.19 9.81 26.65
CA LYS A 2 -44.73 10.03 26.70
C LYS A 2 -43.91 9.09 27.58
N THR A 3 -43.46 7.97 26.98
CA THR A 3 -42.28 7.22 27.44
C THR A 3 -41.05 7.88 26.83
N PHE A 4 -40.16 8.41 27.67
CA PHE A 4 -38.85 8.91 27.27
C PHE A 4 -37.85 7.76 27.32
N VAL A 5 -37.14 7.51 26.21
CA VAL A 5 -35.98 6.62 26.15
C VAL A 5 -34.74 7.46 26.45
N VAL A 6 -34.04 7.13 27.52
CA VAL A 6 -32.78 7.76 27.92
C VAL A 6 -31.65 7.12 27.11
N LEU A 7 -30.91 7.94 26.35
CA LEU A 7 -29.63 7.59 25.74
C LEU A 7 -28.57 7.36 26.84
N ALA A 8 -27.93 6.19 26.84
CA ALA A 8 -26.72 5.95 27.61
C ALA A 8 -25.50 6.28 26.73
N ILE A 9 -24.81 7.37 27.08
CA ILE A 9 -23.50 7.74 26.55
C ILE A 9 -22.45 7.00 27.37
N VAL A 10 -21.70 6.09 26.74
CA VAL A 10 -20.59 5.37 27.39
C VAL A 10 -19.33 6.23 27.31
N TRP A 11 -18.91 6.77 28.46
CA TRP A 11 -17.60 7.38 28.65
C TRP A 11 -16.61 6.31 29.11
N PHE A 12 -15.58 6.03 28.32
CA PHE A 12 -14.47 5.18 28.74
C PHE A 12 -13.41 6.03 29.43
N LEU A 13 -13.21 5.79 30.73
CA LEU A 13 -12.14 6.38 31.54
C LEU A 13 -10.80 5.70 31.22
N TYR A 14 -9.78 6.49 30.89
CA TYR A 14 -8.38 6.06 30.95
C TYR A 14 -7.90 6.11 32.41
N SER A 15 -7.37 4.99 32.91
CA SER A 15 -6.60 4.95 34.15
C SER A 15 -5.11 5.09 33.83
N LEU A 16 -4.46 6.08 34.44
CA LEU A 16 -3.01 6.23 34.46
C LEU A 16 -2.48 5.50 35.68
N THR A 17 -1.69 4.44 35.47
CA THR A 17 -0.87 3.84 36.53
C THR A 17 0.55 4.41 36.40
N ALA A 18 0.93 5.24 37.37
CA ALA A 18 2.33 5.63 37.59
C ALA A 18 3.07 4.48 38.26
N CYS A 19 4.31 4.21 37.83
CA CYS A 19 5.24 3.36 38.58
C CYS A 19 6.47 4.18 38.99
N SER A 20 6.89 3.93 40.23
CA SER A 20 7.87 4.64 41.06
C SER A 20 9.32 4.32 40.70
N SER A 21 10.19 5.26 41.02
CA SER A 21 11.64 5.35 40.80
C SER A 21 12.50 4.42 41.67
N GLY A 22 13.72 4.13 41.17
CA GLY A 22 14.92 3.60 41.86
C GLY A 22 15.59 2.48 41.04
N ASP A 23 16.89 2.39 40.80
CA ASP A 23 18.07 3.23 41.11
C ASP A 23 19.22 2.82 40.14
N ALA A 24 20.29 3.62 40.12
CA ALA A 24 21.35 3.67 39.09
C ALA A 24 22.20 2.39 38.84
N GLY A 25 22.57 2.18 37.57
CA GLY A 25 23.61 1.25 37.11
C GLY A 25 24.09 1.59 35.70
N THR A 26 25.38 1.93 35.57
CA THR A 26 26.05 2.46 34.38
C THR A 26 26.24 1.44 33.25
N THR A 27 25.98 1.82 31.99
CA THR A 27 26.90 1.63 30.84
C THR A 27 26.42 2.41 29.61
N ASN A 28 27.34 3.22 29.06
CA ASN A 28 27.53 3.66 27.66
C ASN A 28 26.30 3.94 26.78
N GLY A 29 26.14 5.23 26.45
CA GLY A 29 25.02 5.78 25.71
C GLY A 29 24.83 5.23 24.30
N GLU A 30 23.61 4.75 24.04
CA GLU A 30 23.00 4.77 22.72
C GLU A 30 22.08 6.00 22.63
N LEU A 31 22.30 6.81 21.60
CA LEU A 31 21.34 7.81 21.17
C LEU A 31 20.11 7.06 20.63
N GLN A 32 19.00 7.15 21.35
CA GLN A 32 17.72 6.58 20.98
C GLN A 32 17.15 7.34 19.78
N MET A 33 17.23 6.76 18.58
CA MET A 33 16.54 7.23 17.38
C MET A 33 15.30 6.37 17.14
N GLY A 34 14.15 7.04 17.00
CA GLY A 34 12.82 6.44 17.13
C GLY A 34 12.43 5.43 16.04
N SER A 35 11.74 4.38 16.49
CA SER A 35 10.59 3.74 15.84
C SER A 35 10.62 3.62 14.31
N SER A 36 11.58 2.87 13.76
CA SER A 36 11.32 2.13 12.52
C SER A 36 10.71 0.79 12.92
N ALA A 37 9.38 0.70 12.88
CA ALA A 37 8.70 -0.57 12.93
C ALA A 37 9.28 -1.45 11.81
N THR A 38 10.04 -2.47 12.18
CA THR A 38 10.45 -3.52 11.26
C THR A 38 9.16 -4.15 10.76
N TYR A 39 8.86 -3.92 9.48
CA TYR A 39 7.83 -4.65 8.76
C TYR A 39 8.27 -6.12 8.75
N GLU A 40 7.91 -6.88 9.78
CA GLU A 40 8.15 -8.32 9.80
C GLU A 40 7.43 -8.91 8.58
N LEU A 41 8.23 -9.40 7.63
CA LEU A 41 7.75 -10.08 6.44
C LEU A 41 6.96 -11.31 6.91
N THR A 42 5.63 -11.20 6.92
CA THR A 42 4.76 -12.36 7.10
C THR A 42 5.07 -13.38 5.99
N PRO A 43 5.06 -14.69 6.27
CA PRO A 43 5.54 -15.73 5.34
C PRO A 43 4.95 -15.65 3.92
N ASP A 44 3.69 -15.23 3.75
CA ASP A 44 3.02 -15.18 2.45
C ASP A 44 3.69 -14.26 1.41
N CYS A 45 4.48 -13.27 1.84
CA CYS A 45 5.14 -12.37 0.91
C CYS A 45 6.61 -12.71 0.65
N LEU A 46 7.18 -13.71 1.32
CA LEU A 46 8.52 -14.19 1.01
C LEU A 46 8.56 -14.92 -0.35
N ASP A 47 7.41 -15.45 -0.79
CA ASP A 47 7.25 -16.10 -2.09
C ASP A 47 7.04 -15.09 -3.24
N TYR A 48 6.70 -13.84 -2.91
CA TYR A 48 6.55 -12.76 -3.87
C TYR A 48 7.82 -11.91 -3.89
N ASP A 49 8.23 -11.48 -5.07
CA ASP A 49 9.38 -10.60 -5.26
C ASP A 49 8.94 -9.15 -4.94
N MET A 50 8.56 -8.92 -3.67
CA MET A 50 8.02 -7.65 -3.16
C MET A 50 8.70 -7.27 -1.85
N ASP A 51 9.00 -5.99 -1.67
CA ASP A 51 9.39 -5.48 -0.35
C ASP A 51 8.22 -5.49 0.66
N GLY A 52 8.54 -5.26 1.94
CA GLY A 52 7.54 -5.26 3.02
C GLY A 52 6.36 -4.29 2.78
N PRO A 53 6.61 -3.02 2.44
CA PRO A 53 5.56 -2.08 2.07
C PRO A 53 4.69 -2.52 0.87
N SER A 54 5.29 -3.00 -0.21
CA SER A 54 4.59 -3.47 -1.41
C SER A 54 3.70 -4.67 -1.09
N CYS A 55 4.23 -5.62 -0.31
CA CYS A 55 3.49 -6.76 0.22
C CYS A 55 2.28 -6.32 1.05
N ALA A 56 2.45 -5.37 1.98
CA ALA A 56 1.36 -4.88 2.82
C ALA A 56 0.26 -4.21 1.97
N ALA A 57 0.64 -3.40 0.98
CA ALA A 57 -0.29 -2.79 0.04
C ALA A 57 -1.02 -3.82 -0.84
N PHE A 58 -0.33 -4.85 -1.32
CA PHE A 58 -0.92 -5.94 -2.10
C PHE A 58 -2.00 -6.68 -1.29
N LYS A 59 -1.67 -7.08 -0.06
CA LYS A 59 -2.60 -7.76 0.86
C LYS A 59 -3.80 -6.87 1.20
N ALA A 60 -3.56 -5.62 1.57
CA ALA A 60 -4.62 -4.67 1.91
C ALA A 60 -5.57 -4.43 0.72
N THR A 61 -5.05 -4.36 -0.51
CA THR A 61 -5.88 -4.25 -1.71
C THR A 61 -6.78 -5.48 -1.90
N ASN A 62 -6.26 -6.69 -1.67
CA ASN A 62 -7.05 -7.91 -1.75
C ASN A 62 -8.13 -8.00 -0.66
N VAL A 63 -7.86 -7.50 0.55
CA VAL A 63 -8.88 -7.34 1.60
C VAL A 63 -10.02 -6.45 1.11
N GLN A 64 -9.70 -5.32 0.47
CA GLN A 64 -10.72 -4.41 -0.08
C GLN A 64 -11.55 -5.09 -1.17
N ARG A 65 -10.94 -5.87 -2.06
CA ARG A 65 -11.67 -6.58 -3.12
C ARG A 65 -12.63 -7.61 -2.56
N ILE A 66 -12.17 -8.45 -1.64
CA ILE A 66 -13.00 -9.48 -0.98
C ILE A 66 -14.17 -8.82 -0.24
N ALA A 67 -13.92 -7.73 0.49
CA ALA A 67 -14.96 -6.97 1.19
C ALA A 67 -16.01 -6.35 0.25
N ASN A 68 -15.67 -6.14 -1.03
CA ASN A 68 -16.57 -5.63 -2.06
C ASN A 68 -17.08 -6.74 -3.01
N GLY A 69 -16.97 -8.02 -2.61
CA GLY A 69 -17.52 -9.15 -3.37
C GLY A 69 -16.74 -9.52 -4.64
N LEU A 70 -15.50 -9.06 -4.76
CA LEU A 70 -14.62 -9.37 -5.90
C LEU A 70 -13.57 -10.41 -5.52
N PRO A 71 -13.13 -11.26 -6.47
CA PRO A 71 -11.99 -12.15 -6.25
C PRO A 71 -10.72 -11.34 -5.95
N ALA A 72 -9.88 -11.88 -5.06
CA ALA A 72 -8.53 -11.39 -4.87
C ALA A 72 -7.75 -11.43 -6.19
N PHE A 73 -6.86 -10.46 -6.39
CA PHE A 73 -5.88 -10.49 -7.45
C PHE A 73 -4.84 -11.57 -7.19
N SER A 74 -4.47 -12.28 -8.26
CA SER A 74 -3.25 -13.09 -8.27
C SER A 74 -2.02 -12.18 -8.32
N TYR A 75 -0.92 -12.65 -7.72
CA TYR A 75 0.38 -11.99 -7.86
C TYR A 75 0.82 -11.94 -9.33
N CYS A 76 1.34 -10.78 -9.75
CA CYS A 76 1.92 -10.54 -11.06
C CYS A 76 3.33 -9.95 -10.89
N LYS A 77 4.36 -10.78 -11.08
CA LYS A 77 5.77 -10.42 -11.07
C LYS A 77 6.08 -9.34 -12.10
N THR A 78 5.54 -9.47 -13.31
CA THR A 78 5.77 -8.48 -14.38
C THR A 78 5.19 -7.10 -14.03
N CYS A 79 4.01 -7.09 -13.40
CA CYS A 79 3.35 -5.88 -12.91
C CYS A 79 4.14 -5.24 -11.75
N THR A 80 4.71 -6.08 -10.87
CA THR A 80 5.52 -5.67 -9.73
C THR A 80 6.79 -4.98 -10.20
N ALA A 81 7.53 -5.60 -11.12
CA ALA A 81 8.73 -5.02 -11.72
C ALA A 81 8.43 -3.68 -12.43
N MET A 82 7.30 -3.57 -13.15
CA MET A 82 6.88 -2.30 -13.76
C MET A 82 6.56 -1.22 -12.72
N ALA A 83 5.90 -1.60 -11.63
CA ALA A 83 5.53 -0.69 -10.55
C ALA A 83 6.77 -0.17 -9.77
N GLU A 84 7.76 -1.03 -9.55
CA GLU A 84 9.05 -0.66 -8.96
C GLU A 84 9.82 0.29 -9.88
N GLU A 85 9.88 -0.01 -11.18
CA GLU A 85 10.52 0.86 -12.18
C GLU A 85 9.90 2.26 -12.16
N GLN A 86 8.57 2.36 -12.12
CA GLN A 86 7.89 3.66 -12.08
C GLN A 86 8.10 4.41 -10.76
N SER A 87 8.04 3.72 -9.62
CA SER A 87 8.27 4.34 -8.32
C SER A 87 9.69 4.88 -8.20
N LYS A 88 10.68 4.11 -8.70
CA LYS A 88 12.07 4.53 -8.75
C LYS A 88 12.27 5.73 -9.68
N ASP A 89 11.67 5.70 -10.87
CA ASP A 89 11.80 6.79 -11.85
C ASP A 89 11.19 8.10 -11.32
N MET A 90 10.00 8.05 -10.71
CA MET A 90 9.36 9.19 -10.04
C MET A 90 10.25 9.78 -8.95
N ASN A 91 10.86 8.93 -8.13
CA ASN A 91 11.80 9.35 -7.10
C ASN A 91 13.06 10.01 -7.68
N ASP A 92 13.75 9.31 -8.58
CA ASP A 92 15.06 9.74 -9.08
C ASP A 92 15.00 11.03 -9.89
N ARG A 93 13.88 11.25 -10.58
CA ARG A 93 13.67 12.41 -11.46
C ARG A 93 12.78 13.48 -10.84
N GLY A 94 12.28 13.26 -9.62
CA GLY A 94 11.53 14.24 -8.85
C GLY A 94 10.21 14.68 -9.50
N TYR A 95 9.39 13.73 -9.95
CA TYR A 95 8.07 14.01 -10.52
C TYR A 95 7.00 13.08 -9.96
N PHE A 96 5.73 13.42 -10.22
CA PHE A 96 4.58 12.62 -9.82
C PHE A 96 3.51 12.66 -10.91
N ASP A 97 3.61 11.73 -11.86
CA ASP A 97 2.71 11.61 -13.01
C ASP A 97 2.74 10.15 -13.52
N HIS A 98 1.68 9.73 -14.21
CA HIS A 98 1.63 8.44 -14.89
C HIS A 98 2.58 8.37 -16.10
N ASN A 99 2.78 9.51 -16.77
CA ASN A 99 3.68 9.68 -17.90
C ASN A 99 5.02 10.25 -17.43
N ARG A 100 6.11 9.77 -18.02
CA ARG A 100 7.45 10.24 -17.68
C ARG A 100 7.74 11.63 -18.27
N PRO A 101 8.66 12.40 -17.68
CA PRO A 101 9.06 13.71 -18.20
C PRO A 101 9.68 13.70 -19.60
N ASP A 102 10.19 12.56 -20.07
CA ASP A 102 10.71 12.38 -21.44
C ASP A 102 9.62 12.03 -22.47
N GLY A 103 8.36 11.96 -22.03
CA GLY A 103 7.21 11.67 -22.88
C GLY A 103 6.84 10.19 -22.96
N GLU A 104 7.55 9.27 -22.29
CA GLU A 104 7.09 7.88 -22.21
C GLU A 104 5.75 7.81 -21.47
N THR A 105 4.70 7.40 -22.17
CA THR A 105 3.36 7.23 -21.60
C THR A 105 3.25 5.93 -20.81
N PHE A 106 2.27 5.85 -19.91
CA PHE A 106 1.92 4.59 -19.23
C PHE A 106 1.73 3.43 -20.23
N ALA A 107 1.06 3.66 -21.36
CA ALA A 107 0.81 2.61 -22.36
C ALA A 107 2.11 2.10 -23.02
N GLN A 108 3.07 3.00 -23.28
CA GLN A 108 4.39 2.63 -23.81
C GLN A 108 5.20 1.86 -22.77
N ARG A 109 5.18 2.30 -21.50
CA ARG A 109 5.80 1.58 -20.38
C ARG A 109 5.19 0.18 -20.22
N ALA A 110 3.87 0.07 -20.18
CA ALA A 110 3.16 -1.22 -20.11
C ALA A 110 3.52 -2.14 -21.30
N ALA A 111 3.67 -1.60 -22.51
CA ALA A 111 4.06 -2.39 -23.68
C ALA A 111 5.48 -2.96 -23.57
N ARG A 112 6.45 -2.21 -23.02
CA ARG A 112 7.82 -2.72 -22.74
C ARG A 112 7.82 -3.94 -21.82
N PHE A 113 6.91 -3.96 -20.85
CA PHE A 113 6.71 -5.08 -19.93
C PHE A 113 5.77 -6.17 -20.49
N GLY A 114 5.29 -6.05 -21.74
CA GLY A 114 4.39 -7.03 -22.34
C GLY A 114 2.94 -6.99 -21.82
N LEU A 115 2.55 -5.89 -21.16
CA LEU A 115 1.23 -5.65 -20.55
C LEU A 115 0.31 -4.77 -21.42
N SER A 116 0.49 -4.79 -22.74
CA SER A 116 -0.12 -3.82 -23.67
C SER A 116 -1.65 -3.91 -23.82
N LYS A 117 -2.30 -4.95 -23.26
CA LYS A 117 -3.74 -5.16 -23.39
C LYS A 117 -4.40 -5.17 -22.01
N GLY A 118 -4.97 -4.04 -21.61
CA GLY A 118 -5.77 -3.96 -20.38
C GLY A 118 -4.93 -3.92 -19.11
N ALA A 119 -3.97 -3.00 -19.05
CA ALA A 119 -3.29 -2.64 -17.81
C ALA A 119 -3.85 -1.33 -17.24
N GLY A 120 -3.75 -1.14 -15.92
CA GLY A 120 -4.08 0.11 -15.24
C GLY A 120 -3.06 0.42 -14.15
N GLU A 121 -3.03 1.66 -13.67
CA GLU A 121 -2.07 2.11 -12.66
C GLU A 121 -2.72 3.01 -11.62
N ASN A 122 -2.33 2.80 -10.37
CA ASN A 122 -2.45 3.78 -9.30
C ASN A 122 -1.04 4.20 -8.87
N ILE A 123 -0.84 5.49 -8.60
CA ILE A 123 0.40 6.03 -8.02
C ILE A 123 0.09 6.81 -6.74
N ALA A 124 1.04 6.85 -5.82
CA ALA A 124 0.96 7.63 -4.60
C ALA A 124 2.34 8.09 -4.15
N TRP A 125 2.35 9.17 -3.37
CA TRP A 125 3.53 9.70 -2.71
C TRP A 125 3.24 10.00 -1.24
N GLY A 126 4.18 9.68 -0.35
CA GLY A 126 4.11 9.98 1.08
C GLY A 126 3.33 8.97 1.93
N LYS A 127 2.76 7.93 1.30
CA LYS A 127 2.05 6.82 1.96
C LYS A 127 2.51 5.49 1.39
N LEU A 128 2.68 4.51 2.27
CA LEU A 128 3.21 3.17 1.97
C LEU A 128 2.30 2.12 2.63
N GLY A 129 2.50 0.84 2.29
CA GLY A 129 1.86 -0.26 2.99
C GLY A 129 0.33 -0.26 2.89
N ASP A 130 -0.36 -0.46 3.99
CA ASP A 130 -1.82 -0.40 4.06
C ASP A 130 -2.38 1.03 3.96
N GLU A 131 -1.65 2.02 4.49
CA GLU A 131 -2.08 3.43 4.45
C GLU A 131 -2.33 3.94 3.02
N VAL A 132 -1.50 3.53 2.06
CA VAL A 132 -1.66 3.92 0.66
C VAL A 132 -2.96 3.37 0.05
N VAL A 133 -3.37 2.17 0.47
CA VAL A 133 -4.61 1.55 0.01
C VAL A 133 -5.82 2.30 0.58
N VAL A 134 -5.76 2.73 1.85
CA VAL A 134 -6.81 3.60 2.42
C VAL A 134 -6.93 4.90 1.63
N LEU A 135 -5.81 5.52 1.26
CA LEU A 135 -5.79 6.73 0.42
C LEU A 135 -6.44 6.46 -0.95
N TRP A 136 -6.07 5.38 -1.64
CA TRP A 136 -6.65 5.04 -2.93
C TRP A 136 -8.13 4.69 -2.86
N MET A 137 -8.59 3.97 -1.84
CA MET A 137 -10.02 3.61 -1.68
C MET A 137 -10.92 4.81 -1.42
N ASN A 138 -10.35 5.93 -0.93
CA ASN A 138 -11.04 7.22 -0.74
C ASN A 138 -10.96 8.14 -1.98
N SER A 139 -10.21 7.76 -3.03
CA SER A 139 -10.15 8.47 -4.30
C SER A 139 -10.98 7.74 -5.37
N PRO A 140 -12.03 8.35 -5.96
CA PRO A 140 -12.89 7.66 -6.93
C PRO A 140 -12.15 7.02 -8.11
N GLY A 141 -11.13 7.71 -8.67
CA GLY A 141 -10.34 7.18 -9.79
C GLY A 141 -9.50 5.97 -9.39
N HIS A 142 -8.78 6.06 -8.28
CA HIS A 142 -7.93 4.95 -7.82
C HIS A 142 -8.75 3.75 -7.33
N ARG A 143 -9.86 4.02 -6.61
CA ARG A 143 -10.82 3.01 -6.19
C ARG A 143 -11.42 2.26 -7.37
N ALA A 144 -11.73 2.96 -8.47
CA ALA A 144 -12.27 2.33 -9.67
C ALA A 144 -11.31 1.29 -10.25
N ASN A 145 -9.99 1.52 -10.20
CA ASN A 145 -9.01 0.52 -10.60
C ASN A 145 -9.00 -0.69 -9.65
N ILE A 146 -8.94 -0.46 -8.33
CA ILE A 146 -8.92 -1.53 -7.32
C ILE A 146 -10.15 -2.43 -7.42
N LEU A 147 -11.32 -1.85 -7.68
CA LEU A 147 -12.60 -2.56 -7.75
C LEU A 147 -13.03 -2.91 -9.19
N ASN A 148 -12.13 -2.79 -10.17
CA ASN A 148 -12.44 -3.19 -11.53
C ASN A 148 -12.51 -4.74 -11.61
N PRO A 149 -13.65 -5.32 -12.05
CA PRO A 149 -13.79 -6.78 -12.17
C PRO A 149 -13.01 -7.39 -13.35
N ASN A 150 -12.56 -6.56 -14.31
CA ASN A 150 -11.84 -7.02 -15.49
C ASN A 150 -10.38 -7.36 -15.17
N PHE A 151 -9.76 -6.67 -14.21
CA PHE A 151 -8.42 -7.00 -13.76
C PHE A 151 -8.42 -8.32 -12.97
N LYS A 152 -7.38 -9.14 -13.19
CA LYS A 152 -7.23 -10.48 -12.61
C LYS A 152 -5.95 -10.63 -11.79
N SER A 153 -4.91 -9.89 -12.15
CA SER A 153 -3.65 -9.89 -11.43
C SER A 153 -3.15 -8.47 -11.18
N MET A 154 -2.22 -8.35 -10.24
CA MET A 154 -1.70 -7.06 -9.78
C MET A 154 -0.27 -7.21 -9.26
N GLY A 155 0.50 -6.14 -9.39
CA GLY A 155 1.77 -5.94 -8.70
C GLY A 155 1.80 -4.59 -8.01
N VAL A 156 2.62 -4.47 -6.97
CA VAL A 156 2.90 -3.22 -6.25
C VAL A 156 4.40 -3.11 -6.13
N GLY A 157 4.92 -1.91 -6.34
CA GLY A 157 6.33 -1.61 -6.13
C GLY A 157 6.48 -0.30 -5.39
N THR A 158 7.43 -0.24 -4.46
CA THR A 158 7.77 1.00 -3.75
C THR A 158 9.22 1.40 -3.96
N TYR A 159 9.48 2.71 -3.88
CA TYR A 159 10.83 3.25 -3.82
C TYR A 159 10.82 4.54 -3.00
N ASN A 160 11.52 4.55 -1.86
CA ASN A 160 11.40 5.60 -0.84
C ASN A 160 9.93 5.85 -0.46
N LEU A 161 9.41 7.05 -0.75
CA LEU A 161 8.03 7.45 -0.44
C LEU A 161 7.08 7.30 -1.62
N TYR A 162 7.53 6.76 -2.76
CA TYR A 162 6.73 6.54 -3.95
C TYR A 162 6.20 5.11 -3.97
N THR A 163 4.92 4.97 -4.26
CA THR A 163 4.27 3.67 -4.48
C THR A 163 3.56 3.69 -5.82
N SER A 164 3.77 2.65 -6.61
CA SER A 164 2.97 2.37 -7.80
C SER A 164 2.28 1.01 -7.64
N GLN A 165 1.08 0.90 -8.17
CA GLN A 165 0.28 -0.32 -8.20
C GLN A 165 -0.20 -0.52 -9.62
N VAL A 166 0.17 -1.65 -10.22
CA VAL A 166 -0.13 -1.98 -11.63
C VAL A 166 -1.09 -3.17 -11.66
N PHE A 167 -2.19 -3.01 -12.39
CA PHE A 167 -3.21 -4.04 -12.59
C PHE A 167 -3.15 -4.59 -13.99
N TYR A 168 -3.54 -5.85 -14.17
CA TYR A 168 -3.59 -6.48 -15.48
C TYR A 168 -4.79 -7.43 -15.64
N VAL A 169 -5.40 -7.45 -16.82
CA VAL A 169 -6.54 -8.34 -17.16
C VAL A 169 -6.13 -9.81 -17.34
N GLY A 170 -4.84 -10.07 -17.58
CA GLY A 170 -4.31 -11.43 -17.63
C GLY A 170 -3.81 -11.91 -16.26
N THR A 171 -3.32 -13.14 -16.23
CA THR A 171 -2.42 -13.63 -15.19
C THR A 171 -0.98 -13.52 -15.67
N ASP A 172 -0.03 -13.59 -14.75
CA ASP A 172 1.40 -13.52 -15.06
C ASP A 172 1.81 -14.57 -16.12
N LYS A 173 2.86 -14.26 -16.87
CA LYS A 173 3.47 -15.16 -17.87
C LYS A 173 4.66 -15.91 -17.31
#